data_AF-A0A438IT15-F1
#
_entry.id   AF-A0A438IT15-F1
#
_cell.length_a   1.000
_cell.length_b   1.000
_cell.length_c   1.000
_cell.angle_alpha   90.00
_cell.angle_beta   90.00
_cell.angle_gamma   90.00
#
_symmetry.space_group_name_H-M   'P 1'
#
loop_
_entity.id
_entity.type
_entity.pdbx_description
1 polymer ?
#
loop_
_entity_poly.entity_id
_entity_poly.type
_entity_poly.pdbx_seq_one_letter_code
_entity_poly.pdbx_strand_id
1 'polypeptide(L)'
;MGNDPYWVPMIDAIANFKPGFKHPFMHELRTWIFKEEVNDINIMMGERKKAWKQYGGSIMLDSWIDGKKLMFKYLDEVVEEIGEENVVQDITDNASNYVNVGTRLMEKRRRLWWTLYAAH
;
A
#
# COMPACT_ATOMS: atom_id res chain seq x y z
N MET A 1 23.07 -13.77 -3.64
CA MET A 1 22.78 -12.95 -4.84
C MET A 1 22.35 -13.76 -6.07
N GLY A 2 22.59 -15.07 -6.15
CA GLY A 2 22.27 -15.88 -7.35
C GLY A 2 20.88 -16.50 -7.45
N ASN A 3 19.90 -16.09 -6.65
CA ASN A 3 18.55 -16.72 -6.61
C ASN A 3 17.39 -15.71 -6.58
N ASP A 4 17.67 -14.44 -6.88
CA ASP A 4 16.62 -13.42 -6.99
C ASP A 4 15.97 -13.54 -8.39
N PRO A 5 14.66 -13.86 -8.49
CA PRO A 5 13.97 -13.99 -9.77
C PRO A 5 13.96 -12.69 -10.59
N TYR A 6 14.25 -11.54 -9.98
CA TYR A 6 14.29 -10.24 -10.65
C TYR A 6 15.69 -9.88 -11.18
N TRP A 7 16.74 -10.59 -10.75
CA TRP A 7 18.12 -10.28 -11.14
C TRP A 7 18.37 -10.51 -12.64
N VAL A 8 18.01 -11.68 -13.16
CA VAL A 8 18.21 -12.00 -14.58
C VAL A 8 17.38 -11.07 -15.49
N PRO A 9 16.07 -10.85 -15.25
CA PRO A 9 15.29 -9.87 -16.02
C PRO A 9 15.84 -8.44 -15.96
N MET A 10 16.36 -8.01 -14.80
CA MET A 10 16.99 -6.69 -14.66
C MET A 10 18.26 -6.59 -15.52
N ILE A 11 19.12 -7.61 -15.51
CA ILE A 11 20.32 -7.64 -16.35
C ILE A 11 19.96 -7.69 -17.84
N ASP A 12 18.96 -8.48 -18.23
CA ASP A 12 18.49 -8.54 -19.62
C ASP A 12 17.90 -7.20 -20.08
N ALA A 13 17.14 -6.52 -19.21
CA ALA A 13 16.63 -5.18 -19.49
C ALA A 13 17.79 -4.18 -19.71
N ILE A 14 18.81 -4.19 -18.84
CA ILE A 14 20.01 -3.34 -18.97
C ILE A 14 20.77 -3.65 -20.27
N ALA A 15 20.93 -4.93 -20.61
CA ALA A 15 21.64 -5.38 -21.82
C ALA A 15 20.90 -5.01 -23.12
N ASN A 16 19.57 -4.94 -23.08
CA ASN A 16 18.74 -4.50 -24.20
C ASN A 16 18.81 -2.98 -24.45
N PHE A 17 19.27 -2.19 -23.48
CA PHE A 17 19.54 -0.77 -23.72
C PHE A 17 20.84 -0.61 -24.52
N LYS A 18 20.79 0.23 -25.57
CA LYS A 18 21.90 0.49 -26.50
C LYS A 18 23.22 0.82 -25.77
N PRO A 19 24.39 0.54 -26.37
CA PRO A 19 25.68 1.00 -25.86
C PRO A 19 25.63 2.51 -25.61
N GLY A 20 25.80 2.92 -24.34
CA GLY A 20 25.64 4.31 -23.90
C GLY A 20 24.50 4.56 -22.90
N PHE A 21 23.83 3.52 -22.42
CA PHE A 21 22.87 3.64 -21.32
C PHE A 21 23.50 4.32 -20.11
N LYS A 22 22.97 5.49 -19.72
CA LYS A 22 23.30 6.14 -18.46
C LYS A 22 22.34 5.59 -17.43
N HIS A 23 22.87 4.94 -16.40
CA HIS A 23 22.06 4.49 -15.29
C HIS A 23 21.32 5.68 -14.68
N PRO A 24 20.06 5.50 -14.25
CA PRO A 24 19.39 6.55 -13.51
C PRO A 24 20.17 6.81 -12.22
N PHE A 25 20.37 8.08 -11.88
CA PHE A 25 20.93 8.43 -10.58
C PHE A 25 19.84 8.33 -9.51
N MET A 26 20.24 8.19 -8.24
CA MET A 26 19.32 8.18 -7.09
C MET A 26 18.32 9.35 -7.08
N HIS A 27 18.66 10.49 -7.68
CA HIS A 27 17.75 11.62 -7.82
C HIS A 27 16.64 11.37 -8.87
N GLU A 28 16.93 10.65 -9.95
CA GLU A 28 15.95 10.29 -10.99
C GLU A 28 14.97 9.25 -10.47
N LEU A 29 15.48 8.26 -9.74
CA LEU A 29 14.66 7.28 -9.01
C LEU A 29 13.66 7.97 -8.07
N ARG A 30 14.10 9.02 -7.36
CA ARG A 30 13.26 9.79 -6.43
C ARG A 30 12.29 10.76 -7.12
N THR A 31 12.51 11.10 -8.38
CA THR A 31 11.76 12.17 -9.05
C THR A 31 10.77 11.62 -10.05
N TRP A 32 11.14 11.50 -11.32
CA TRP A 32 10.18 11.18 -12.37
C TRP A 32 9.76 9.70 -12.33
N ILE A 33 10.68 8.77 -12.03
CA ILE A 33 10.39 7.33 -11.95
C ILE A 33 9.39 7.06 -10.82
N PHE A 34 9.63 7.57 -9.61
CA PHE A 34 8.68 7.42 -8.51
C PHE A 34 7.32 8.06 -8.82
N LYS A 35 7.31 9.21 -9.50
CA LYS A 35 6.05 9.86 -9.90
C LYS A 35 5.27 9.02 -10.92
N GLU A 36 5.95 8.35 -11.83
CA GLU A 36 5.34 7.45 -12.81
C GLU A 36 4.71 6.22 -12.11
N GLU A 37 5.44 5.57 -11.20
CA GLU A 37 4.89 4.47 -10.38
C GLU A 37 3.68 4.91 -9.55
N VAL A 38 3.74 6.09 -8.93
CA VAL A 38 2.59 6.66 -8.19
C VAL A 38 1.41 6.90 -9.14
N ASN A 39 1.67 7.37 -10.37
CA ASN A 39 0.62 7.57 -11.36
C ASN A 39 0.00 6.25 -11.81
N ASP A 40 0.80 5.22 -12.05
CA ASP A 40 0.32 3.89 -12.45
C ASP A 40 -0.51 3.24 -11.34
N ILE A 41 -0.07 3.36 -10.09
CA ILE A 41 -0.86 2.95 -8.92
C ILE A 41 -2.20 3.69 -8.90
N ASN A 42 -2.21 5.01 -9.13
CA ASN A 42 -3.44 5.79 -9.16
C ASN A 42 -4.40 5.36 -10.28
N ILE A 43 -3.87 5.03 -11.46
CA ILE A 43 -4.66 4.51 -12.59
C ILE A 43 -5.28 3.15 -12.23
N MET A 44 -4.47 2.22 -11.73
CA MET A 44 -4.95 0.90 -11.28
C MET A 44 -5.97 1.02 -10.15
N MET A 45 -5.77 1.96 -9.22
CA MET A 45 -6.70 2.25 -8.14
C MET A 45 -8.04 2.77 -8.65
N GLY A 46 -8.07 3.53 -9.75
CA GLY A 46 -9.30 4.00 -10.38
C GLY A 46 -10.23 2.85 -10.80
N GLU A 47 -9.66 1.75 -11.32
CA GLU A 47 -10.43 0.56 -11.67
C GLU A 47 -10.90 -0.21 -10.43
N ARG A 48 -10.02 -0.38 -9.44
CA ARG A 48 -10.34 -1.06 -8.16
C ARG A 48 -11.43 -0.32 -7.38
N LYS A 49 -11.44 1.01 -7.40
CA LYS A 49 -12.48 1.85 -6.79
C LYS A 49 -13.88 1.57 -7.38
N LYS A 50 -13.98 1.16 -8.65
CA LYS A 50 -15.27 0.74 -9.25
C LYS A 50 -15.75 -0.57 -8.63
N ALA A 51 -14.84 -1.53 -8.42
CA ALA A 51 -15.16 -2.82 -7.81
C ALA A 51 -15.55 -2.66 -6.32
N TRP A 52 -14.91 -1.76 -5.58
CA TRP A 52 -15.23 -1.50 -4.18
C TRP A 52 -16.67 -1.01 -3.97
N LYS A 53 -17.22 -0.23 -4.91
CA LYS A 53 -18.64 0.17 -4.84
C LYS A 53 -19.62 -0.99 -4.97
N GLN A 54 -19.19 -2.09 -5.59
CA GLN A 54 -20.05 -3.25 -5.85
C GLN A 54 -19.87 -4.34 -4.79
N TYR A 55 -18.62 -4.59 -4.35
CA TYR A 55 -18.28 -5.72 -3.48
C TYR A 55 -17.75 -5.31 -2.10
N GLY A 56 -17.50 -4.01 -1.90
CA GLY A 56 -16.68 -3.52 -0.80
C GLY A 56 -15.20 -3.86 -0.97
N GLY A 57 -14.37 -3.34 -0.07
CA GLY A 57 -12.92 -3.58 -0.03
C GLY A 57 -12.43 -3.84 1.39
N SER A 58 -11.33 -4.58 1.52
CA SER A 58 -10.60 -4.72 2.79
C SER A 58 -9.30 -3.94 2.70
N ILE A 59 -8.96 -3.25 3.79
CA ILE A 59 -7.68 -2.54 3.92
C ILE A 59 -6.76 -3.44 4.73
N MET A 60 -5.54 -3.63 4.24
CA MET A 60 -4.50 -4.37 4.95
C MET A 60 -3.28 -3.48 5.11
N LEU A 61 -2.77 -3.37 6.34
CA LEU A 61 -1.55 -2.66 6.66
C LEU A 61 -0.50 -3.66 7.16
N ASP A 62 0.55 -3.85 6.37
CA ASP A 62 1.65 -4.78 6.64
C ASP A 62 2.94 -4.06 7.12
N SER A 63 2.96 -2.74 7.08
CA SER A 63 4.18 -1.95 7.31
C SER A 63 4.27 -1.37 8.72
N TRP A 64 5.51 -1.24 9.22
CA TRP A 64 5.82 -0.64 10.52
C TRP A 64 5.79 0.89 10.43
N ILE A 65 4.86 1.51 11.13
CA ILE A 65 4.75 2.97 11.24
C ILE A 65 5.21 3.40 12.64
N ASP A 66 6.19 4.31 12.68
CA ASP A 66 6.66 4.88 13.94
C ASP A 66 5.60 5.85 14.52
N GLY A 67 4.76 5.31 15.40
CA GLY A 67 3.80 6.06 16.20
C GLY A 67 2.34 5.74 15.92
N LYS A 68 1.62 5.39 17.01
CA LYS A 68 0.18 5.04 17.00
C LYS A 68 -0.71 6.14 16.38
N LYS A 69 -0.35 7.41 16.57
CA LYS A 69 -1.12 8.56 16.04
C LYS A 69 -1.03 8.65 14.52
N LEU A 70 0.16 8.42 13.98
CA LEU A 70 0.43 8.52 12.56
C LEU A 70 -0.26 7.38 11.81
N MET A 71 -0.16 6.16 12.36
CA MET A 71 -0.87 5.00 11.84
C MET A 71 -2.40 5.18 11.82
N PHE A 72 -2.99 5.67 12.92
CA PHE A 72 -4.42 5.97 12.94
C PHE A 72 -4.80 7.00 11.88
N LYS A 73 -4.02 8.08 11.75
CA LYS A 73 -4.27 9.11 10.75
C LYS A 73 -4.24 8.54 9.32
N TYR A 74 -3.26 7.70 8.99
CA TYR A 74 -3.17 7.09 7.66
C TYR A 74 -4.36 6.18 7.36
N LEU A 75 -4.72 5.28 8.29
CA LEU A 75 -5.88 4.40 8.09
C LEU A 75 -7.17 5.20 7.96
N ASP A 76 -7.30 6.27 8.75
CA ASP A 76 -8.45 7.16 8.69
C ASP A 76 -8.56 7.89 7.35
N GLU A 77 -7.46 8.44 6.83
CA GLU A 77 -7.41 9.08 5.51
C GLU A 77 -7.73 8.09 4.37
N VAL A 78 -7.20 6.86 4.43
CA VAL A 78 -7.51 5.82 3.44
C VAL A 78 -8.99 5.44 3.48
N VAL A 79 -9.58 5.29 4.67
CA VAL A 79 -11.03 5.00 4.78
C VAL A 79 -11.87 6.17 4.25
N GLU A 80 -11.46 7.43 4.45
CA GLU A 80 -12.13 8.60 3.88
C GLU A 80 -12.04 8.63 2.35
N GLU A 81 -10.88 8.28 1.78
CA GLU A 81 -10.68 8.24 0.33
C GLU A 81 -11.51 7.12 -0.35
N ILE A 82 -11.65 5.98 0.32
CA ILE A 82 -12.43 4.84 -0.17
C ILE A 82 -13.94 5.06 0.03
N GLY A 83 -14.31 5.79 1.08
CA GLY A 83 -15.69 5.92 1.56
C GLY A 83 -16.02 4.78 2.53
N GLU A 84 -16.54 5.13 3.71
CA GLU A 84 -16.81 4.17 4.79
C GLU A 84 -17.80 3.08 4.38
N GLU A 85 -18.74 3.40 3.49
CA GLU A 85 -19.70 2.43 2.95
C GLU A 85 -19.06 1.37 2.04
N ASN A 86 -17.85 1.63 1.54
CA ASN A 86 -17.12 0.72 0.66
C ASN A 86 -16.02 -0.05 1.40
N VAL A 87 -15.81 0.19 2.69
CA VAL A 87 -14.82 -0.55 3.51
C VAL A 87 -15.52 -1.61 4.34
N VAL A 88 -15.17 -2.86 4.09
CA VAL A 88 -15.72 -4.04 4.79
C VAL A 88 -14.93 -4.34 6.04
N GLN A 89 -13.60 -4.22 5.98
CA GLN A 89 -12.72 -4.67 7.05
C GLN A 89 -11.36 -3.96 7.02
N ASP A 90 -10.79 -3.74 8.20
CA ASP A 90 -9.39 -3.35 8.38
C ASP A 90 -8.61 -4.51 9.03
N ILE A 91 -7.45 -4.83 8.46
CA ILE A 91 -6.58 -5.94 8.86
C ILE A 91 -5.21 -5.38 9.22
N THR A 92 -4.86 -5.45 10.51
CA THR A 92 -3.56 -5.00 11.02
C THR A 92 -2.93 -6.04 11.95
N ASP A 93 -1.62 -5.93 12.18
CA ASP A 93 -0.85 -6.82 13.07
C ASP A 93 -1.44 -6.87 14.51
N ASN A 94 -1.19 -7.95 15.25
CA ASN A 94 -1.59 -8.15 16.64
C ASN A 94 -0.73 -7.38 17.66
N ALA A 95 0.36 -6.73 17.25
CA ALA A 95 1.14 -5.92 18.18
C ALA A 95 0.28 -4.79 18.82
N SER A 96 0.53 -4.50 20.11
CA SER A 96 -0.34 -3.66 20.95
C SER A 96 -0.59 -2.24 20.44
N ASN A 97 0.29 -1.72 19.57
CA ASN A 97 0.10 -0.46 18.86
C ASN A 97 -1.03 -0.51 17.83
N TYR A 98 -1.14 -1.61 17.09
CA TYR A 98 -2.15 -1.83 16.06
C TYR A 98 -3.51 -2.14 16.65
N VAL A 99 -3.57 -2.96 17.72
CA VAL A 99 -4.81 -3.24 18.47
C VAL A 99 -5.47 -1.93 18.92
N ASN A 100 -4.71 -1.02 19.52
CA ASN A 100 -5.25 0.26 19.97
C ASN A 100 -5.77 1.14 18.82
N VAL A 101 -5.16 1.05 17.64
CA VAL A 101 -5.59 1.82 16.47
C VAL A 101 -6.83 1.21 15.83
N GLY A 102 -6.87 -0.12 15.67
CA GLY A 102 -8.05 -0.84 15.18
C GLY A 102 -9.27 -0.59 16.06
N THR A 103 -9.12 -0.66 17.38
CA THR A 103 -10.21 -0.35 18.33
C THR A 103 -10.70 1.10 18.17
N ARG A 104 -9.79 2.08 18.10
CA ARG A 104 -10.17 3.49 17.91
C ARG A 104 -10.84 3.75 16.56
N LEU A 105 -10.47 3.00 15.52
CA LEU A 105 -11.08 3.11 14.20
C LEU A 105 -12.52 2.58 14.22
N MET A 106 -12.77 1.44 14.88
CA MET A 106 -14.12 0.91 15.10
C MET A 106 -15.00 1.84 15.95
N GLU A 107 -14.42 2.51 16.97
CA GLU A 107 -15.14 3.52 17.76
C GLU A 107 -15.59 4.71 16.91
N LYS A 108 -14.72 5.21 16.01
CA LYS A 108 -15.04 6.33 15.11
C LYS A 108 -16.06 5.92 14.04
N ARG A 109 -16.00 4.67 13.55
CA ARG A 109 -16.72 4.20 12.35
C ARG A 109 -17.53 2.94 12.65
N ARG A 110 -18.81 3.12 12.98
CA ARG A 110 -19.71 2.05 13.44
C ARG A 110 -19.97 0.95 12.39
N ARG A 111 -19.67 1.20 11.11
CA ARG A 111 -19.87 0.25 10.00
C ARG A 111 -18.64 -0.61 9.70
N LEU A 112 -17.49 -0.26 10.24
CA LEU A 112 -16.22 -0.92 9.97
C LEU A 112 -15.93 -1.98 11.04
N TRP A 113 -15.41 -3.13 10.61
CA TRP A 113 -14.96 -4.18 11.51
C TRP A 113 -13.44 -4.36 11.40
N TRP A 114 -12.77 -4.51 12.54
CA TRP A 114 -11.32 -4.73 12.59
C TRP A 114 -11.02 -6.17 13.01
N THR A 115 -10.07 -6.79 12.31
CA THR A 115 -9.60 -8.15 12.64
C THR A 115 -8.09 -8.22 12.60
N LEU A 116 -7.56 -9.06 13.48
CA LEU A 116 -6.14 -9.36 13.57
C LEU A 116 -5.62 -10.08 12.33
N TYR A 117 -4.45 -9.66 11.86
CA TYR A 117 -3.69 -10.42 10.88
C TYR A 117 -3.14 -11.71 11.51
N ALA A 118 -3.52 -12.86 10.96
CA ALA A 118 -3.15 -14.19 11.47
C ALA A 118 -2.03 -14.84 10.64
N ALA A 119 -0.91 -14.13 10.43
CA ALA A 119 0.31 -14.78 9.94
C ALA A 119 1.08 -15.36 11.13
N HIS A 120 1.28 -16.67 11.11
CA HIS A 120 1.99 -17.43 12.14
C HIS A 120 3.04 -18.34 11.50
#